data_AF-A0A542N0P1-F1
#
_entry.id   AF-A0A542N0P1-F1
#
_cell.length_a   1.000
_cell.length_b   1.000
_cell.length_c   1.000
_cell.angle_alpha   90.00
_cell.angle_beta   90.00
_cell.angle_gamma   90.00
#
_symmetry.space_group_name_H-M   'P 1'
#
loop_
_entity.id
_entity.type
_entity.pdbx_description
1 polymer ?
#
loop_
_entity_poly.entity_id
_entity_poly.type
_entity_poly.pdbx_seq_one_letter_code
_entity_poly.pdbx_strand_id
1 'polypeptide(L)'
;MPIFIESVRLSARDLAQAKERAISSAREISDALTRARQHRDPNLTKDALARLQQEMAREFRAAAQTDVENLRRSLENSRRYLIDTARENVRVADDPAALIRSEQKWRQVERQLDAGMELRDILKTADMDTALAIAEFGPSWVAASGYRPPTFQERVGAALAPDAVPAAVTSWMQRAVYDRIAQITPDERLAELLTAANTADVKFAAAAPYLDAAQSLVDTGAADMMAAGIASHVAEADAAPVAA
;
A
#
# COMPACT_ATOMS: atom_id res chain seq x y z
N MET A 1 -11.59 -17.86 -7.32
CA MET A 1 -12.62 -17.32 -6.41
C MET A 1 -13.53 -16.41 -7.23
N PRO A 2 -14.85 -16.34 -7.02
CA PRO A 2 -15.67 -15.37 -7.73
C PRO A 2 -15.18 -13.94 -7.46
N ILE A 3 -15.01 -13.13 -8.51
CA ILE A 3 -14.67 -11.71 -8.38
C ILE A 3 -15.95 -10.92 -8.10
N PHE A 4 -16.11 -10.47 -6.86
CA PHE A 4 -17.21 -9.58 -6.46
C PHE A 4 -16.84 -8.14 -6.79
N ILE A 5 -17.21 -7.68 -7.99
CA ILE A 5 -16.77 -6.39 -8.53
C ILE A 5 -17.18 -5.19 -7.66
N GLU A 6 -18.34 -5.24 -7.02
CA GLU A 6 -18.77 -4.17 -6.10
C GLU A 6 -17.87 -4.07 -4.87
N SER A 7 -17.42 -5.20 -4.33
CA SER A 7 -16.45 -5.23 -3.21
C SER A 7 -15.08 -4.74 -3.64
N VAL A 8 -14.66 -5.02 -4.89
CA VAL A 8 -13.41 -4.48 -5.48
C VAL A 8 -13.50 -2.96 -5.56
N ARG A 9 -14.58 -2.42 -6.13
CA ARG A 9 -14.81 -0.98 -6.29
C ARG A 9 -14.89 -0.26 -4.95
N LEU A 10 -15.59 -0.85 -3.98
CA LEU A 10 -15.68 -0.30 -2.62
C LEU A 10 -14.29 -0.23 -1.98
N SER A 11 -13.54 -1.34 -1.99
CA SER A 11 -12.19 -1.40 -1.40
C SER A 11 -11.22 -0.43 -2.09
N ALA A 12 -11.29 -0.33 -3.41
CA ALA A 12 -10.48 0.60 -4.19
C ALA A 12 -10.83 2.06 -3.87
N ARG A 13 -12.12 2.39 -3.71
CA ARG A 13 -12.58 3.73 -3.31
C ARG A 13 -12.11 4.08 -1.89
N ASP A 14 -12.23 3.16 -0.95
CA ASP A 14 -11.75 3.35 0.43
C ASP A 14 -10.26 3.69 0.45
N LEU A 15 -9.46 2.98 -0.35
CA LEU A 15 -8.03 3.24 -0.46
C LEU A 15 -7.73 4.54 -1.21
N ALA A 16 -8.47 4.86 -2.27
CA ALA A 16 -8.31 6.12 -2.99
C ALA A 16 -8.52 7.33 -2.07
N GLN A 17 -9.41 7.21 -1.08
CA GLN A 17 -9.70 8.25 -0.07
C GLN A 17 -8.84 8.13 1.21
N ALA A 18 -7.98 7.11 1.32
CA ALA A 18 -7.25 6.79 2.55
C ALA A 18 -6.39 7.95 3.05
N LYS A 19 -5.59 8.54 2.15
CA LYS A 19 -4.68 9.65 2.48
C LYS A 19 -5.46 10.87 2.98
N GLU A 20 -6.53 11.25 2.29
CA GLU A 20 -7.36 12.38 2.68
C GLU A 20 -8.03 12.13 4.04
N ARG A 21 -8.61 10.94 4.25
CA ARG A 21 -9.22 10.56 5.53
C ARG A 21 -8.20 10.56 6.68
N ALA A 22 -6.99 10.08 6.45
CA ALA A 22 -5.92 10.08 7.45
C ALA A 22 -5.45 11.51 7.79
N ILE A 23 -5.31 12.38 6.78
CA ILE A 23 -4.98 13.81 6.99
C ILE A 23 -6.06 14.50 7.80
N SER A 24 -7.33 14.32 7.43
CA SER A 24 -8.46 14.94 8.12
C SER A 24 -8.54 14.46 9.58
N SER A 25 -8.39 13.16 9.81
CA SER A 25 -8.35 12.59 11.18
C SER A 25 -7.23 13.21 12.02
N ALA A 26 -6.00 13.29 11.49
CA ALA A 26 -4.89 13.92 12.21
C ALA A 26 -5.16 15.40 12.56
N ARG A 27 -5.76 16.16 11.62
CA ARG A 27 -6.13 17.57 11.86
C ARG A 27 -7.21 17.70 12.93
N GLU A 28 -8.27 16.91 12.85
CA GLU A 28 -9.37 16.93 13.82
C GLU A 28 -8.89 16.62 15.24
N ILE A 29 -7.98 15.65 15.39
CA ILE A 29 -7.36 15.31 16.68
C ILE A 29 -6.52 16.50 17.19
N SER A 30 -5.66 17.07 16.35
CA SER A 30 -4.83 18.23 16.71
C SER A 30 -5.69 19.43 17.15
N ASP A 31 -6.78 19.70 16.43
CA ASP A 31 -7.70 20.80 16.74
C ASP A 31 -8.48 20.54 18.03
N ALA A 32 -8.93 19.30 18.27
CA ALA A 32 -9.58 18.93 19.53
C ALA A 32 -8.64 19.08 20.74
N LEU A 33 -7.39 18.61 20.62
CA LEU A 33 -6.39 18.76 21.67
C LEU A 33 -6.03 20.23 21.93
N THR A 34 -5.94 21.04 20.88
CA THR A 34 -5.71 22.48 20.99
C THR A 34 -6.87 23.18 21.70
N ARG A 35 -8.11 22.85 21.32
CA ARG A 35 -9.33 23.35 22.01
C ARG A 35 -9.35 22.96 23.49
N ALA A 36 -8.95 21.74 23.83
CA ALA A 36 -8.85 21.32 25.23
C ALA A 36 -7.83 22.15 26.01
N ARG A 37 -6.62 22.37 25.46
CA ARG A 37 -5.59 23.21 26.11
C ARG A 37 -5.98 24.68 26.23
N GLN A 38 -6.77 25.18 25.28
CA GLN A 38 -7.20 26.58 25.24
C GLN A 38 -8.52 26.83 25.97
N HIS A 39 -9.15 25.80 26.53
CA HIS A 39 -10.40 25.94 27.27
C HIS A 39 -10.23 26.91 28.45
N ARG A 40 -11.20 27.82 28.62
CA ARG A 40 -11.23 28.82 29.69
C ARG A 40 -12.60 28.80 30.34
N ASP A 41 -12.63 28.68 31.66
CA ASP A 41 -13.82 28.89 32.47
C ASP A 41 -13.49 29.94 33.55
N PRO A 42 -14.13 31.13 33.53
CA PRO A 42 -13.88 32.18 34.51
C PRO A 42 -14.31 31.81 35.93
N ASN A 43 -15.12 30.76 36.10
CA ASN A 43 -15.61 30.32 37.41
C ASN A 43 -14.71 29.27 38.06
N LEU A 44 -13.70 28.76 37.34
CA LEU A 44 -12.77 27.76 37.86
C LEU A 44 -11.48 28.38 38.39
N THR A 45 -10.94 27.80 39.47
CA THR A 45 -9.57 28.10 39.91
C THR A 45 -8.57 27.58 38.88
N LYS A 46 -7.32 28.07 38.91
CA LYS A 46 -6.25 27.62 38.00
C LYS A 46 -6.07 26.09 38.03
N ASP A 47 -6.10 25.51 39.22
CA ASP A 47 -5.92 24.06 39.40
C ASP A 47 -7.13 23.27 38.88
N ALA A 48 -8.35 23.76 39.11
CA ALA A 48 -9.56 23.12 38.58
C ALA A 48 -9.63 23.22 37.05
N LEU A 49 -9.24 24.37 36.48
CA LEU A 49 -9.15 24.55 35.04
C LEU A 49 -8.11 23.60 34.42
N ALA A 50 -6.92 23.49 35.03
CA ALA A 50 -5.89 22.56 34.55
C ALA A 50 -6.37 21.10 34.56
N ARG A 51 -7.12 20.69 35.59
CA ARG A 51 -7.74 19.35 35.65
C ARG A 51 -8.77 19.15 34.55
N LEU A 52 -9.68 20.12 34.36
CA LEU A 52 -10.69 20.04 33.31
C LEU A 52 -10.06 19.94 31.91
N GLN A 53 -9.02 20.75 31.64
CA GLN A 53 -8.29 20.70 30.37
C GLN A 53 -7.64 19.32 30.14
N GLN A 54 -7.09 18.70 31.19
CA GLN A 54 -6.52 17.36 31.13
C GLN A 54 -7.58 16.27 30.91
N GLU A 55 -8.72 16.37 31.60
CA GLU A 55 -9.86 15.46 31.45
C GLU A 55 -10.41 15.51 30.02
N MET A 56 -10.68 16.71 29.49
CA MET A 56 -11.12 16.88 28.10
C MET A 56 -10.10 16.30 27.11
N ALA A 57 -8.80 16.59 27.30
CA ALA A 57 -7.76 16.06 26.42
C ALA A 57 -7.71 14.52 26.48
N ARG A 58 -7.95 13.92 27.64
CA ARG A 58 -8.02 12.45 27.80
C ARG A 58 -9.22 11.86 27.10
N GLU A 59 -10.40 12.48 27.21
CA GLU A 59 -11.61 12.04 26.51
C GLU A 59 -11.45 12.11 25.00
N PHE A 60 -10.91 13.22 24.47
CA PHE A 60 -10.63 13.35 23.04
C PHE A 60 -9.65 12.29 22.55
N ARG A 61 -8.58 12.01 23.30
CA ARG A 61 -7.63 10.93 22.94
C ARG A 61 -8.29 9.56 22.92
N ALA A 62 -9.15 9.25 23.90
CA ALA A 62 -9.83 7.96 23.96
C ALA A 62 -10.78 7.74 22.77
N ALA A 63 -11.54 8.76 22.38
CA ALA A 63 -12.37 8.72 21.19
C ALA A 63 -11.52 8.58 19.91
N ALA A 64 -10.51 9.43 19.77
CA ALA A 64 -9.60 9.44 18.63
C ALA A 64 -8.84 8.11 18.45
N GLN A 65 -8.44 7.44 19.54
CA GLN A 65 -7.81 6.12 19.49
C GLN A 65 -8.69 5.13 18.71
N THR A 66 -9.97 5.09 19.06
CA THR A 66 -10.93 4.17 18.45
C THR A 66 -11.09 4.49 16.96
N ASP A 67 -11.19 5.77 16.60
CA ASP A 67 -11.36 6.20 15.22
C ASP A 67 -10.14 5.91 14.34
N VAL A 68 -8.94 6.19 14.85
CA VAL A 68 -7.67 5.91 14.14
C VAL A 68 -7.48 4.40 13.95
N GLU A 69 -7.75 3.59 14.98
CA GLU A 69 -7.68 2.13 14.87
C GLU A 69 -8.71 1.57 13.88
N ASN A 70 -9.94 2.09 13.90
CA ASN A 70 -10.98 1.67 12.96
C ASN A 70 -10.60 2.04 11.52
N LEU A 71 -10.06 3.25 11.30
CA LEU A 71 -9.59 3.68 10.00
C LEU A 71 -8.43 2.79 9.51
N ARG A 72 -7.41 2.55 10.36
CA ARG A 72 -6.28 1.68 10.03
C ARG A 72 -6.75 0.27 9.66
N ARG A 73 -7.58 -0.36 10.51
CA ARG A 73 -8.14 -1.70 10.24
C ARG A 73 -8.97 -1.75 8.97
N SER A 74 -9.80 -0.73 8.71
CA SER A 74 -10.59 -0.65 7.48
C SER A 74 -9.69 -0.63 6.24
N LEU A 75 -8.64 0.19 6.25
CA LEU A 75 -7.72 0.32 5.12
C LEU A 75 -6.88 -0.94 4.90
N GLU A 76 -6.40 -1.57 5.98
CA GLU A 76 -5.70 -2.85 5.92
C GLU A 76 -6.60 -3.96 5.35
N ASN A 77 -7.87 -4.00 5.75
CA ASN A 77 -8.84 -4.95 5.21
C ASN A 77 -9.09 -4.75 3.72
N SER A 78 -9.32 -3.50 3.28
CA SER A 78 -9.52 -3.18 1.86
C SER A 78 -8.28 -3.53 1.02
N ARG A 79 -7.08 -3.21 1.53
CA ARG A 79 -5.80 -3.57 0.89
C ARG A 79 -5.66 -5.09 0.77
N ARG A 80 -5.83 -5.80 1.89
CA ARG A 80 -5.71 -7.26 1.94
C ARG A 80 -6.71 -7.94 1.00
N TYR A 81 -7.97 -7.51 1.02
CA TYR A 81 -9.01 -8.04 0.14
C TYR A 81 -8.59 -7.95 -1.34
N LEU A 82 -8.11 -6.80 -1.79
CA LEU A 82 -7.69 -6.62 -3.19
C LEU A 82 -6.49 -7.49 -3.55
N ILE A 83 -5.46 -7.54 -2.68
CA ILE A 83 -4.24 -8.31 -2.93
C ILE A 83 -4.52 -9.82 -2.94
N ASP A 84 -5.26 -10.31 -1.94
CA ASP A 84 -5.58 -11.74 -1.81
C ASP A 84 -6.50 -12.17 -2.95
N THR A 85 -7.53 -11.37 -3.25
CA THR A 85 -8.44 -11.66 -4.38
C THR A 85 -7.69 -11.66 -5.72
N ALA A 86 -6.74 -10.74 -5.93
CA ALA A 86 -5.90 -10.74 -7.13
C ALA A 86 -5.03 -12.01 -7.18
N ARG A 87 -4.36 -12.37 -6.09
CA ARG A 87 -3.50 -13.57 -6.02
C ARG A 87 -4.28 -14.85 -6.30
N GLU A 88 -5.49 -14.98 -5.77
CA GLU A 88 -6.33 -16.16 -5.99
C GLU A 88 -6.89 -16.29 -7.41
N ASN A 89 -6.90 -15.19 -8.16
CA ASN A 89 -7.37 -15.16 -9.56
C ASN A 89 -6.21 -15.10 -10.57
N VAL A 90 -4.98 -14.82 -10.12
CA VAL A 90 -3.75 -14.90 -10.91
C VAL A 90 -2.99 -16.15 -10.49
N ARG A 91 -3.45 -17.29 -10.99
CA ARG A 91 -2.79 -18.59 -10.82
C ARG A 91 -2.90 -19.40 -12.09
N VAL A 92 -1.92 -20.27 -12.31
CA VAL A 92 -2.01 -21.30 -13.33
C VAL A 92 -3.23 -22.18 -13.00
N ALA A 93 -3.98 -22.59 -14.02
CA ALA A 93 -5.12 -23.49 -13.79
C ALA A 93 -4.65 -24.77 -13.09
N ASP A 94 -5.47 -25.29 -12.17
CA ASP A 94 -5.18 -26.47 -11.34
C ASP A 94 -5.20 -27.80 -12.14
N ASP A 95 -4.89 -27.78 -13.43
CA ASP A 95 -4.80 -28.95 -14.30
C ASP A 95 -3.35 -29.26 -14.71
N PRO A 96 -2.98 -30.55 -14.85
CA PRO A 96 -1.59 -30.93 -15.16
C PRO A 96 -1.07 -30.36 -16.48
N ALA A 97 -1.92 -30.16 -17.49
CA ALA A 97 -1.49 -29.66 -18.79
C ALA A 97 -1.17 -28.15 -18.73
N ALA A 98 -1.95 -27.38 -17.98
CA ALA A 98 -1.67 -25.96 -17.71
C ALA A 98 -0.37 -25.79 -16.93
N LEU A 99 -0.12 -26.64 -15.92
CA LEU A 99 1.14 -26.61 -15.17
C LEU A 99 2.34 -26.91 -16.07
N ILE A 100 2.27 -27.97 -16.90
CA ILE A 100 3.34 -28.31 -17.85
C ILE A 100 3.60 -27.15 -18.84
N ARG A 101 2.55 -26.50 -19.36
CA ARG A 101 2.72 -25.33 -20.24
C ARG A 101 3.39 -24.17 -19.50
N SER A 102 2.99 -23.92 -18.26
CA SER A 102 3.59 -22.88 -17.42
C SER A 102 5.09 -23.15 -17.17
N GLU A 103 5.46 -24.38 -16.82
CA GLU A 103 6.86 -24.78 -16.65
C GLU A 103 7.67 -24.61 -17.95
N GLN A 104 7.10 -24.97 -19.10
CA GLN A 104 7.76 -24.78 -20.40
C GLN A 104 7.98 -23.29 -20.73
N LYS A 105 7.00 -22.44 -20.42
CA LYS A 105 7.11 -20.97 -20.56
C LYS A 105 8.15 -20.41 -19.60
N TRP A 106 8.19 -20.88 -18.36
CA TRP A 106 9.22 -20.48 -17.40
C TRP A 106 10.63 -20.82 -17.87
N ARG A 107 10.87 -22.03 -18.40
CA ARG A 107 12.17 -22.40 -18.99
C ARG A 107 12.56 -21.55 -20.21
N GLN A 108 11.59 -20.95 -20.91
CA GLN A 108 11.88 -19.97 -21.97
C GLN A 108 12.32 -18.64 -21.37
N VAL A 109 11.65 -18.18 -20.31
CA VAL A 109 12.02 -16.99 -19.56
C VAL A 109 13.43 -17.14 -18.96
N GLU A 110 13.74 -18.27 -18.32
CA GLU A 110 15.08 -18.53 -17.78
C GLU A 110 16.18 -18.39 -18.84
N ARG A 111 15.98 -18.95 -20.03
CA ARG A 111 16.95 -18.80 -21.14
C ARG A 111 17.14 -17.35 -21.58
N GLN A 112 16.09 -16.52 -21.51
CA GLN A 112 16.20 -15.10 -21.82
C GLN A 112 16.95 -14.34 -20.71
N LEU A 113 16.69 -14.69 -19.44
CA LEU A 113 17.41 -14.14 -18.29
C LEU A 113 18.90 -14.52 -18.33
N ASP A 114 19.22 -15.78 -18.65
CA ASP A 114 20.60 -16.27 -18.83
C ASP A 114 21.32 -15.58 -20.00
N ALA A 115 20.56 -15.17 -21.03
CA ALA A 115 21.07 -14.37 -22.14
C ALA A 115 21.26 -12.88 -21.79
N GLY A 116 20.96 -12.47 -20.54
CA GLY A 116 21.15 -11.12 -20.03
C GLY A 116 19.94 -10.19 -20.24
N MET A 117 18.78 -10.70 -20.65
CA MET A 117 17.56 -9.91 -20.75
C MET A 117 17.00 -9.62 -19.36
N GLU A 118 16.48 -8.41 -19.11
CA GLU A 118 15.84 -8.09 -17.85
C GLU A 118 14.42 -8.69 -17.77
N LEU A 119 14.04 -9.21 -16.61
CA LEU A 119 12.69 -9.76 -16.38
C LEU A 119 11.58 -8.75 -16.70
N ARG A 120 11.86 -7.46 -16.53
CA ARG A 120 10.95 -6.37 -16.88
C ARG A 120 10.66 -6.29 -18.37
N ASP A 121 11.70 -6.42 -19.19
CA ASP A 121 11.56 -6.35 -20.65
C ASP A 121 10.86 -7.60 -21.21
N ILE A 122 11.11 -8.76 -20.59
CA ILE A 122 10.36 -9.98 -20.86
C ILE A 122 8.85 -9.74 -20.59
N LEU A 123 8.51 -9.19 -19.42
CA LEU A 123 7.12 -8.93 -19.03
C LEU A 123 6.39 -7.97 -19.98
N LYS A 124 7.06 -6.95 -20.53
CA LYS A 124 6.44 -6.00 -21.48
C LYS A 124 5.83 -6.69 -22.70
N THR A 125 6.41 -7.81 -23.14
CA THR A 125 5.98 -8.54 -24.33
C THR A 125 5.29 -9.87 -24.01
N ALA A 126 5.26 -10.27 -22.74
CA ALA A 126 4.73 -11.56 -22.30
C ALA A 126 3.26 -11.75 -22.73
N ASP A 127 2.94 -12.91 -23.30
CA ASP A 127 1.57 -13.36 -23.45
C ASP A 127 1.00 -13.83 -22.09
N MET A 128 -0.29 -14.21 -22.06
CA MET A 128 -0.96 -14.60 -20.82
C MET A 128 -0.25 -15.76 -20.13
N ASP A 129 0.08 -16.81 -20.87
CA ASP A 129 0.75 -18.00 -20.33
C ASP A 129 2.14 -17.66 -19.78
N THR A 130 2.89 -16.78 -20.46
CA THR A 130 4.21 -16.32 -19.99
C THR A 130 4.08 -15.48 -18.73
N ALA A 131 3.10 -14.57 -18.66
CA ALA A 131 2.87 -13.74 -17.49
C ALA A 131 2.45 -14.59 -16.27
N LEU A 132 1.59 -15.59 -16.47
CA LEU A 132 1.20 -16.55 -15.42
C LEU A 132 2.36 -17.43 -14.97
N ALA A 133 3.23 -17.87 -15.90
CA ALA A 133 4.45 -18.59 -15.55
C ALA A 133 5.40 -17.74 -14.70
N ILE A 134 5.56 -16.46 -15.03
CA ILE A 134 6.35 -15.52 -14.23
C ILE A 134 5.68 -15.27 -12.86
N ALA A 135 4.35 -15.22 -12.80
CA ALA A 135 3.61 -15.10 -11.53
C ALA A 135 3.89 -16.28 -10.59
N GLU A 136 3.91 -17.49 -11.13
CA GLU A 136 4.09 -18.74 -10.39
C GLU A 136 5.55 -18.94 -9.93
N PHE A 137 6.50 -18.87 -10.86
CA PHE A 137 7.89 -19.27 -10.60
C PHE A 137 8.84 -18.09 -10.34
N GLY A 138 8.53 -16.91 -10.88
CA GLY A 138 9.33 -15.69 -10.74
C GLY A 138 9.64 -15.28 -9.29
N PRO A 139 8.72 -15.37 -8.31
CA PRO A 139 9.03 -15.00 -6.93
C PRO A 139 10.16 -15.82 -6.32
N SER A 140 10.19 -17.12 -6.61
CA SER A 140 11.23 -18.02 -6.12
C SER A 140 12.59 -17.71 -6.75
N TRP A 141 12.60 -17.40 -8.05
CA TRP A 141 13.81 -17.00 -8.77
C TRP A 141 14.35 -15.65 -8.29
N VAL A 142 13.50 -14.65 -8.08
CA VAL A 142 13.89 -13.34 -7.52
C VAL A 142 14.49 -13.51 -6.13
N ALA A 143 13.87 -14.34 -5.28
CA ALA A 143 14.38 -14.63 -3.96
C ALA A 143 15.75 -15.34 -3.99
N ALA A 144 15.96 -16.26 -4.93
CA ALA A 144 17.21 -17.01 -5.06
C ALA A 144 18.35 -16.17 -5.70
N SER A 145 18.03 -15.35 -6.70
CA SER A 145 19.00 -14.53 -7.44
C SER A 145 19.35 -13.22 -6.72
N GLY A 146 18.51 -12.77 -5.79
CA GLY A 146 18.61 -11.44 -5.20
C GLY A 146 18.31 -10.31 -6.17
N TYR A 147 17.76 -10.61 -7.35
CA TYR A 147 17.47 -9.62 -8.37
C TYR A 147 16.41 -8.63 -7.88
N ARG A 148 16.77 -7.36 -7.81
CA ARG A 148 15.80 -6.28 -7.70
C ARG A 148 16.18 -5.13 -8.62
N PRO A 149 15.19 -4.48 -9.23
CA PRO A 149 15.45 -3.24 -9.92
C PRO A 149 15.88 -2.15 -8.93
N PRO A 150 16.65 -1.15 -9.40
CA PRO A 150 17.09 -0.06 -8.55
C PRO A 150 15.90 0.77 -8.03
N THR A 151 15.92 1.12 -6.75
CA THR A 151 14.87 1.96 -6.11
C THR A 151 14.96 3.40 -6.60
N PHE A 152 13.96 4.23 -6.29
CA PHE A 152 14.06 5.68 -6.54
C PHE A 152 15.24 6.28 -5.77
N GLN A 153 15.41 5.90 -4.51
CA GLN A 153 16.49 6.37 -3.65
C GLN A 153 17.89 6.00 -4.17
N GLU A 154 18.04 4.83 -4.83
CA GLU A 154 19.30 4.45 -5.49
C GLU A 154 19.56 5.22 -6.78
N ARG A 155 18.50 5.67 -7.46
CA ARG A 155 18.62 6.46 -8.70
C ARG A 155 18.86 7.94 -8.45
N VAL A 156 18.29 8.49 -7.37
CA VAL A 156 18.27 9.94 -7.09
C VAL A 156 19.12 10.33 -5.87
N GLY A 157 19.56 9.34 -5.08
CA GLY A 157 20.46 9.51 -3.93
C GLY A 157 19.74 9.45 -2.58
N ALA A 158 20.43 8.90 -1.57
CA ALA A 158 19.89 8.69 -0.22
C ALA A 158 19.51 9.97 0.55
N ALA A 159 19.95 11.14 0.07
CA ALA A 159 19.78 12.43 0.74
C ALA A 159 18.31 12.87 0.92
N LEU A 160 17.37 12.30 0.17
CA LEU A 160 15.96 12.69 0.20
C LEU A 160 15.10 11.82 1.13
N ALA A 161 15.58 10.66 1.59
CA ALA A 161 14.77 9.75 2.43
C ALA A 161 15.59 8.68 3.19
N PRO A 162 16.45 9.04 4.15
CA PRO A 162 17.37 8.10 4.81
C PRO A 162 16.69 6.90 5.49
N ASP A 163 15.41 7.03 5.88
CA ASP A 163 14.65 6.01 6.63
C ASP A 163 13.50 5.38 5.83
N ALA A 164 13.47 5.53 4.50
CA ALA A 164 12.45 4.87 3.68
C ALA A 164 12.60 3.35 3.78
N VAL A 165 11.55 2.65 4.24
CA VAL A 165 11.50 1.19 4.23
C VAL A 165 11.36 0.75 2.77
N PRO A 166 12.33 0.03 2.18
CA PRO A 166 12.21 -0.43 0.81
C PRO A 166 10.98 -1.32 0.67
N ALA A 167 10.21 -1.13 -0.39
CA ALA A 167 9.15 -2.08 -0.73
C ALA A 167 9.73 -3.50 -0.79
N ALA A 168 8.94 -4.51 -0.37
CA ALA A 168 9.39 -5.90 -0.38
C ALA A 168 10.00 -6.26 -1.75
N VAL A 169 11.11 -6.99 -1.74
CA VAL A 169 11.94 -7.31 -2.93
C VAL A 169 11.12 -7.92 -4.08
N THR A 170 9.99 -8.59 -3.79
CA THR A 170 9.11 -9.23 -4.78
C THR A 170 7.93 -8.37 -5.23
N SER A 171 7.64 -7.25 -4.54
CA SER A 171 6.45 -6.42 -4.77
C SER A 171 6.44 -5.78 -6.15
N TRP A 172 7.59 -5.34 -6.68
CA TRP A 172 7.69 -4.75 -8.01
C TRP A 172 7.34 -5.76 -9.12
N MET A 173 7.73 -7.03 -8.95
CA MET A 173 7.51 -8.07 -9.95
C MET A 173 6.04 -8.45 -9.98
N GLN A 174 5.43 -8.64 -8.81
CA GLN A 174 4.00 -8.92 -8.70
C GLN A 174 3.17 -7.80 -9.35
N ARG A 175 3.53 -6.53 -9.11
CA ARG A 175 2.88 -5.38 -9.78
C ARG A 175 3.02 -5.44 -11.31
N ALA A 176 4.24 -5.65 -11.80
CA ALA A 176 4.49 -5.72 -13.24
C ALA A 176 3.76 -6.90 -13.93
N VAL A 177 3.68 -8.05 -13.26
CA VAL A 177 2.88 -9.20 -13.71
C VAL A 177 1.40 -8.83 -13.76
N TYR A 178 0.86 -8.26 -12.68
CA TYR A 178 -0.55 -7.89 -12.61
C TYR A 178 -0.91 -6.80 -13.64
N ASP A 179 -0.04 -5.81 -13.86
CA ASP A 179 -0.21 -4.78 -14.89
C ASP A 179 -0.27 -5.43 -16.27
N ARG A 180 0.64 -6.37 -16.55
CA ARG A 180 0.66 -7.07 -17.83
C ARG A 180 -0.58 -7.92 -18.04
N ILE A 181 -0.99 -8.70 -17.04
CA ILE A 181 -2.19 -9.53 -17.11
C ILE A 181 -3.43 -8.66 -17.30
N ALA A 182 -3.54 -7.53 -16.59
CA ALA A 182 -4.65 -6.59 -16.75
C ALA A 182 -4.76 -6.02 -18.18
N GLN A 183 -3.62 -5.81 -18.86
CA GLN A 183 -3.60 -5.29 -20.24
C GLN A 183 -4.01 -6.33 -21.29
N ILE A 184 -3.75 -7.61 -21.04
CA ILE A 184 -3.93 -8.68 -22.05
C ILE A 184 -5.12 -9.60 -21.76
N THR A 185 -5.69 -9.54 -20.57
CA THR A 185 -6.85 -10.37 -20.22
C THR A 185 -8.10 -9.89 -20.94
N PRO A 186 -8.93 -10.80 -21.49
CA PRO A 186 -10.25 -10.45 -22.02
C PRO A 186 -11.30 -10.29 -20.91
N ASP A 187 -11.03 -10.72 -19.67
CA ASP A 187 -11.95 -10.58 -18.54
C ASP A 187 -11.82 -9.19 -17.90
N GLU A 188 -12.78 -8.32 -18.19
CA GLU A 188 -12.83 -6.95 -17.65
C GLU A 188 -12.83 -6.91 -16.12
N ARG A 189 -13.45 -7.88 -15.44
CA ARG A 189 -13.50 -7.91 -13.97
C ARG A 189 -12.13 -8.22 -13.38
N LEU A 190 -11.39 -9.11 -14.03
CA LEU A 190 -10.02 -9.43 -13.65
C LEU A 190 -9.11 -8.22 -13.92
N ALA A 191 -9.23 -7.56 -15.06
CA ALA A 191 -8.46 -6.35 -15.37
C ALA A 191 -8.68 -5.25 -14.33
N GLU A 192 -9.95 -5.00 -13.96
CA GLU A 192 -10.32 -4.00 -12.94
C GLU A 192 -9.75 -4.37 -11.55
N LEU A 193 -9.87 -5.63 -11.14
CA LEU A 193 -9.29 -6.14 -9.89
C LEU A 193 -7.77 -5.96 -9.84
N LEU A 194 -7.05 -6.31 -10.91
CA LEU A 194 -5.59 -6.23 -10.94
C LEU A 194 -5.10 -4.78 -10.91
N THR A 195 -5.78 -3.89 -11.63
CA THR A 195 -5.51 -2.45 -11.58
C THR A 195 -5.75 -1.90 -10.16
N ALA A 196 -6.85 -2.31 -9.50
CA ALA A 196 -7.15 -1.94 -8.13
C ALA A 196 -6.10 -2.49 -7.14
N ALA A 197 -5.69 -3.75 -7.28
CA ALA A 197 -4.68 -4.37 -6.43
C ALA A 197 -3.30 -3.70 -6.58
N ASN A 198 -2.91 -3.32 -7.81
CA ASN A 198 -1.64 -2.65 -8.06
C ASN A 198 -1.57 -1.24 -7.44
N THR A 199 -2.69 -0.53 -7.41
CA THR A 199 -2.78 0.79 -6.80
C THR A 199 -3.01 0.74 -5.29
N ALA A 200 -3.51 -0.38 -4.75
CA ALA A 200 -3.83 -0.55 -3.33
C ALA A 200 -2.62 -0.28 -2.42
N ASP A 201 -1.46 -0.87 -2.76
CA ASP A 201 -0.22 -0.67 -2.00
C ASP A 201 0.23 0.78 -2.01
N VAL A 202 0.15 1.44 -3.16
CA VAL A 202 0.53 2.85 -3.32
C VAL A 202 -0.34 3.74 -2.44
N LYS A 203 -1.66 3.53 -2.49
CA LYS A 203 -2.62 4.33 -1.74
C LYS A 203 -2.52 4.10 -0.24
N PHE A 204 -2.31 2.86 0.18
CA PHE A 204 -2.08 2.54 1.59
C PHE A 204 -0.75 3.14 2.10
N ALA A 205 0.33 2.97 1.35
CA ALA A 205 1.66 3.48 1.70
C ALA A 205 1.65 5.02 1.79
N ALA A 206 0.92 5.70 0.91
CA ALA A 206 0.75 7.15 0.97
C ALA A 206 -0.07 7.61 2.20
N ALA A 207 -0.98 6.78 2.72
CA ALA A 207 -1.80 7.11 3.88
C ALA A 207 -1.12 6.79 5.22
N ALA A 208 -0.28 5.74 5.27
CA ALA A 208 0.31 5.22 6.50
C ALA A 208 1.04 6.29 7.36
N PRO A 209 1.88 7.18 6.81
CA PRO A 209 2.55 8.21 7.62
C PRO A 209 1.59 9.16 8.34
N TYR A 210 0.42 9.43 7.74
CA TYR A 210 -0.60 10.27 8.38
C TYR A 210 -1.40 9.51 9.45
N LEU A 211 -1.60 8.20 9.29
CA LEU A 211 -2.17 7.36 10.34
C LEU A 211 -1.23 7.27 11.55
N ASP A 212 0.08 7.22 11.31
CA ASP A 212 1.08 7.21 12.37
C ASP A 212 1.20 8.58 13.04
N ALA A 213 1.09 9.68 12.29
CA ALA A 213 0.98 11.02 12.86
C ALA A 213 -0.30 11.18 13.71
N ALA A 214 -1.44 10.68 13.22
CA ALA A 214 -2.70 10.68 13.99
C ALA A 214 -2.54 9.86 15.28
N GLN A 215 -1.91 8.68 15.22
CA GLN A 215 -1.62 7.86 16.39
C GLN A 215 -0.69 8.58 17.38
N SER A 216 0.37 9.24 16.91
CA SER A 216 1.28 10.01 17.76
C SER A 216 0.58 11.17 18.47
N LEU A 217 -0.40 11.83 17.83
CA LEU A 217 -1.24 12.83 18.50
C LEU A 217 -2.08 12.21 19.62
N VAL A 218 -2.59 11.00 19.43
CA VAL A 218 -3.33 10.30 20.48
C VAL A 218 -2.41 9.92 21.65
N ASP A 219 -1.25 9.33 21.36
CA ASP A 219 -0.34 8.78 22.37
C ASP A 219 0.39 9.88 23.15
N THR A 220 0.92 10.88 22.44
CA THR A 220 1.83 11.89 23.02
C THR A 220 1.25 13.30 23.03
N GLY A 221 0.19 13.55 22.24
CA GLY A 221 -0.36 14.90 22.06
C GLY A 221 0.43 15.78 21.07
N ALA A 222 1.39 15.22 20.34
CA ALA A 222 2.18 15.91 19.33
C ALA A 222 2.48 15.00 18.14
N ALA A 223 2.59 15.58 16.95
CA ALA A 223 3.06 14.91 15.74
C ALA A 223 3.67 15.92 14.78
N ASP A 224 4.63 15.48 13.97
CA ASP A 224 5.21 16.26 12.89
C ASP A 224 4.46 15.97 11.58
N MET A 225 3.48 16.82 11.27
CA MET A 225 2.67 16.69 10.05
C MET A 225 3.46 16.96 8.77
N MET A 226 4.56 17.72 8.85
CA MET A 226 5.41 17.99 7.70
C MET A 226 6.25 16.76 7.36
N ALA A 227 6.86 16.13 8.37
CA ALA A 227 7.57 14.87 8.21
C ALA A 227 6.64 13.77 7.65
N ALA A 228 5.41 13.68 8.14
CA ALA A 228 4.40 12.76 7.60
C ALA A 228 4.09 13.01 6.13
N GLY A 229 4.02 14.28 5.70
CA GLY A 229 3.81 14.63 4.29
C GLY A 229 4.98 14.25 3.39
N ILE A 230 6.22 14.47 3.84
CA ILE A 230 7.42 14.06 3.11
C ILE A 230 7.46 12.54 2.98
N ALA A 231 7.27 11.81 4.08
CA ALA A 231 7.23 10.35 4.09
C ALA A 231 6.12 9.79 3.19
N SER A 232 4.93 10.41 3.19
CA SER A 232 3.81 10.05 2.31
C SER A 232 4.18 10.17 0.82
N HIS A 233 4.84 11.27 0.43
CA HIS A 233 5.27 11.49 -0.94
C HIS A 233 6.36 10.51 -1.39
N VAL A 234 7.32 10.20 -0.52
CA VAL A 234 8.37 9.20 -0.79
C VAL A 234 7.75 7.82 -0.95
N ALA A 235 6.88 7.42 -0.03
CA ALA A 235 6.20 6.12 -0.07
C ALA A 235 5.35 5.97 -1.35
N GLU A 236 4.67 7.03 -1.78
CA GLU A 236 3.92 7.05 -3.04
C GLU A 236 4.86 6.90 -4.25
N ALA A 237 6.03 7.56 -4.25
CA ALA A 237 7.01 7.45 -5.33
C ALA A 237 7.68 6.07 -5.43
N ASP A 238 7.99 5.42 -4.29
CA ASP A 238 8.59 4.08 -4.27
C ASP A 238 7.58 2.96 -4.57
N ALA A 239 6.32 3.17 -4.18
CA ALA A 239 5.25 2.24 -4.48
C ALA A 239 4.71 2.41 -5.91
N ALA A 240 4.89 3.58 -6.53
CA ALA A 240 4.43 3.86 -7.87
C ALA A 240 4.90 2.78 -8.86
N PRO A 241 4.03 2.37 -9.81
CA PRO A 241 4.46 1.51 -10.89
C PRO A 241 5.62 2.20 -11.60
N VAL A 242 6.74 1.51 -11.73
CA VAL A 242 7.85 2.02 -12.55
C VAL A 242 7.32 2.01 -13.97
N ALA A 243 7.01 3.19 -14.50
CA ALA A 243 6.51 3.35 -15.85
C ALA A 243 7.41 2.56 -16.81
N ALA A 244 6.79 1.67 -17.57
CA ALA A 244 7.42 0.78 -18.54
C ALA A 244 8.09 1.55 -19.67
#